data_AF-A0ABD1URP2-F1
#
_entry.id   AF-A0ABD1URP2-F1
#
_cell.length_a   1.000
_cell.length_b   1.000
_cell.length_c   1.000
_cell.angle_alpha   90.00
_cell.angle_beta   90.00
_cell.angle_gamma   90.00
#
_symmetry.space_group_name_H-M   'P 1'
#
loop_
_entity.id
_entity.type
_entity.pdbx_description
1 polymer ?
#
loop_
_entity_poly.entity_id
_entity_poly.type
_entity_poly.pdbx_seq_one_letter_code
_entity_poly.pdbx_strand_id
1 'polypeptide(L)'
;MHSIKSCFCLLKARNSPRFEDHAILAAETTFNVNEVEALHVLFQQLSSSIIDDGLIHKEEFKLALINSESKNNLFADRLFELFDLKNNGVIEFEEFVRSLSIFHPDTPDGDKIAFAFRLYDLNHTGYIEHDEVNTFARSLTLFCLIFLWKVGIRV
;
A
#
# COMPACT_ATOMS: atom_id res chain seq x y z
N MET A 1 42.86 17.54 -18.39
CA MET A 1 42.53 16.29 -19.10
C MET A 1 42.56 15.15 -18.09
N HIS A 2 41.41 14.49 -17.99
CA HIS A 2 40.94 13.38 -17.16
C HIS A 2 41.94 12.58 -16.31
N SER A 3 41.72 12.58 -14.98
CA SER A 3 42.11 11.48 -14.10
C SER A 3 40.84 10.78 -13.64
N ILE A 4 40.53 9.66 -14.27
CA ILE A 4 39.50 8.73 -13.82
C ILE A 4 40.08 8.02 -12.59
N LYS A 5 39.82 8.57 -11.40
CA LYS A 5 39.95 7.82 -10.17
C LYS A 5 38.69 6.98 -10.02
N SER A 6 38.82 5.72 -10.43
CA SER A 6 37.98 4.59 -10.03
C SER A 6 37.55 4.77 -8.58
N CYS A 7 36.29 5.17 -8.38
CA CYS A 7 35.69 5.29 -7.07
C CYS A 7 35.28 3.89 -6.64
N PHE A 8 36.27 3.16 -6.14
CA PHE A 8 36.18 1.87 -5.49
C PHE A 8 35.52 2.02 -4.10
N CYS A 9 34.35 2.65 -4.05
CA CYS A 9 33.57 2.88 -2.83
C CYS A 9 32.13 2.32 -2.91
N LEU A 10 31.81 1.52 -3.93
CA LEU A 10 30.48 0.88 -4.09
C LEU A 10 30.36 -0.52 -3.48
N LEU A 11 31.23 -0.85 -2.52
CA LEU A 11 31.06 -2.04 -1.68
C LEU A 11 31.11 -1.62 -0.22
N LYS A 12 30.17 -0.76 0.19
CA LYS A 12 29.75 -0.81 1.59
C LYS A 12 28.91 -2.07 1.71
N ALA A 13 29.59 -3.18 1.99
CA ALA A 13 29.01 -4.39 2.51
C ALA A 13 28.23 -4.03 3.78
N ARG A 14 26.97 -3.64 3.61
CA ARG A 14 25.95 -3.87 4.62
C ARG A 14 25.61 -5.34 4.46
N ASN A 15 26.22 -6.20 5.28
CA ASN A 15 25.52 -7.41 5.71
C ASN A 15 24.18 -6.91 6.26
N SER A 16 23.13 -6.95 5.44
CA SER A 16 21.94 -6.17 5.69
C SER A 16 20.85 -7.11 6.18
N PRO A 17 20.31 -6.92 7.40
CA PRO A 17 19.07 -7.58 7.82
C PRO A 17 17.93 -7.38 6.79
N ARG A 18 18.02 -6.34 5.95
CA ARG A 18 17.09 -6.09 4.83
C ARG A 18 16.81 -7.30 3.93
N PHE A 19 17.78 -8.14 3.58
CA PHE A 19 17.50 -9.24 2.64
C PHE A 19 16.74 -10.40 3.30
N GLU A 20 16.94 -10.63 4.60
CA GLU A 20 16.13 -11.58 5.37
C GLU A 20 14.68 -11.11 5.46
N ASP A 21 14.46 -9.81 5.64
CA ASP A 21 13.11 -9.23 5.69
C ASP A 21 12.31 -9.43 4.39
N HIS A 22 12.95 -9.34 3.20
CA HIS A 22 12.24 -9.52 1.93
C HIS A 22 11.85 -10.97 1.69
N ALA A 23 12.71 -11.92 2.08
CA ALA A 23 12.41 -13.34 1.98
C ALA A 23 11.27 -13.76 2.91
N ILE A 24 11.23 -13.18 4.12
CA ILE A 24 10.13 -13.38 5.08
C ILE A 24 8.82 -12.84 4.49
N LEU A 25 8.81 -11.61 3.99
CA LEU A 25 7.61 -11.02 3.39
C LEU A 25 7.13 -11.76 2.14
N ALA A 26 8.05 -12.27 1.31
CA ALA A 26 7.70 -13.11 0.17
C ALA A 26 7.11 -14.48 0.60
N ALA A 27 7.54 -15.03 1.74
CA ALA A 27 6.98 -16.28 2.27
C ALA A 27 5.60 -16.08 2.94
N GLU A 28 5.33 -14.89 3.48
CA GLU A 28 4.08 -14.54 4.15
C GLU A 28 3.00 -14.00 3.20
N THR A 29 3.36 -13.64 1.98
CA THR A 29 2.45 -13.04 0.98
C THR A 29 2.44 -13.85 -0.32
N THR A 30 1.59 -13.45 -1.26
CA THR A 30 1.55 -14.06 -2.60
C THR A 30 2.67 -13.57 -3.54
N PHE A 31 3.49 -12.61 -3.09
CA PHE A 31 4.57 -12.05 -3.89
C PHE A 31 5.84 -12.91 -3.79
N ASN A 32 6.59 -12.99 -4.88
CA ASN A 32 7.95 -13.53 -4.84
C ASN A 32 8.98 -12.45 -4.41
N VAL A 33 10.21 -12.87 -4.11
CA VAL A 33 11.27 -11.97 -3.61
C VAL A 33 11.55 -10.80 -4.55
N ASN A 34 11.53 -11.01 -5.88
CA ASN A 34 11.77 -9.93 -6.84
C ASN A 34 10.62 -8.92 -6.86
N GLU A 35 9.39 -9.38 -6.66
CA GLU A 35 8.21 -8.50 -6.55
C GLU A 35 8.28 -7.68 -5.27
N VAL A 36 8.69 -8.29 -4.15
CA VAL A 36 8.90 -7.56 -2.89
C VAL A 36 10.02 -6.51 -3.03
N GLU A 37 11.11 -6.82 -3.74
CA GLU A 37 12.14 -5.83 -4.07
C GLU A 37 11.60 -4.68 -4.94
N ALA A 38 10.77 -4.97 -5.94
CA ALA A 38 10.14 -3.94 -6.76
C ALA A 38 9.16 -3.07 -5.94
N LEU A 39 8.40 -3.67 -5.03
CA LEU A 39 7.53 -2.97 -4.09
C LEU A 39 8.32 -2.07 -3.14
N HIS A 40 9.53 -2.47 -2.75
CA HIS A 40 10.41 -1.64 -1.92
C HIS A 40 10.88 -0.38 -2.65
N VAL A 41 11.17 -0.48 -3.96
CA VAL A 41 11.49 0.70 -4.77
C VAL A 41 10.30 1.66 -4.83
N LEU A 42 9.09 1.13 -5.03
CA LEU A 42 7.87 1.94 -5.00
C LEU A 42 7.67 2.59 -3.63
N PHE A 43 7.81 1.82 -2.55
CA PHE A 43 7.68 2.31 -1.18
C PHE A 43 8.62 3.48 -0.92
N GLN A 44 9.90 3.37 -1.29
CA GLN A 44 10.88 4.44 -1.13
C GLN A 44 10.51 5.72 -1.87
N GLN A 45 9.84 5.62 -3.03
CA GLN A 45 9.36 6.80 -3.76
C GLN A 45 8.20 7.49 -3.05
N LEU A 46 7.33 6.72 -2.40
CA LEU A 46 6.17 7.24 -1.69
C LEU A 46 6.55 7.84 -0.33
N SER A 47 7.39 7.13 0.42
CA SER A 47 7.86 7.46 1.78
C SER A 47 8.92 8.58 1.83
N SER A 48 9.13 9.26 0.71
CA SER A 48 10.05 10.40 0.60
C SER A 48 9.41 11.55 -0.18
N SER A 49 8.08 11.49 -0.38
CA SER A 49 7.36 12.40 -1.27
C SER A 49 7.08 13.76 -0.60
N ILE A 50 6.84 13.77 0.72
CA ILE A 50 6.76 14.97 1.55
C ILE A 50 7.89 14.97 2.58
N ILE A 51 8.10 13.86 3.28
CA ILE A 51 9.07 13.70 4.37
C ILE A 51 9.94 12.48 4.06
N ASP A 52 11.27 12.63 4.05
CA ASP A 52 12.21 11.53 3.81
C ASP A 52 12.62 10.88 5.14
N ASP A 53 11.71 10.10 5.73
CA ASP A 53 11.93 9.34 6.97
C ASP A 53 11.78 7.82 6.80
N GLY A 54 11.41 7.36 5.60
CA GLY A 54 11.21 5.94 5.30
C GLY A 54 9.91 5.36 5.83
N LEU A 55 8.93 6.22 6.14
CA LEU A 55 7.57 5.88 6.53
C LEU A 55 6.60 6.55 5.55
N ILE A 56 5.45 5.94 5.28
CA ILE A 56 4.42 6.60 4.48
C ILE A 56 3.41 7.24 5.43
N HIS A 57 3.40 8.58 5.46
CA HIS A 57 2.40 9.33 6.21
C HIS A 57 1.08 9.42 5.44
N LYS A 58 -0.01 9.74 6.15
CA LYS A 58 -1.36 9.80 5.56
C LYS A 58 -1.45 10.75 4.37
N GLU A 59 -0.75 11.88 4.46
CA GLU A 59 -0.67 12.90 3.41
C GLU A 59 0.07 12.37 2.18
N GLU A 60 1.16 11.65 2.36
CA GLU A 60 1.94 11.03 1.27
C GLU A 60 1.13 9.94 0.57
N PHE A 61 0.42 9.11 1.36
CA PHE A 61 -0.48 8.09 0.84
C PHE A 61 -1.63 8.69 0.01
N LYS A 62 -2.26 9.77 0.51
CA LYS A 62 -3.30 10.49 -0.22
C LYS A 62 -2.80 11.10 -1.52
N LEU A 63 -1.60 11.69 -1.51
CA LEU A 63 -0.97 12.23 -2.71
C LEU A 63 -0.73 11.14 -3.76
N ALA A 64 -0.24 9.98 -3.33
CA ALA A 64 0.02 8.82 -4.20
C ALA A 64 -1.25 8.28 -4.87
N LEU A 65 -2.37 8.22 -4.16
CA LEU A 65 -3.62 7.63 -4.65
C LEU A 65 -4.43 8.56 -5.56
N ILE A 66 -4.48 9.85 -5.24
CA ILE A 66 -5.48 10.75 -5.82
C ILE A 66 -4.85 11.65 -6.89
N ASN A 67 -3.52 11.81 -6.89
CA ASN A 67 -2.80 12.74 -7.79
C ASN A 67 -3.48 14.12 -7.87
N SER A 68 -4.17 14.52 -6.79
CA SER A 68 -5.06 15.67 -6.71
C SER A 68 -5.13 16.11 -5.25
N GLU A 69 -5.07 17.43 -5.05
CA GLU A 69 -5.10 18.09 -3.74
C GLU A 69 -6.47 18.03 -3.02
N SER A 70 -7.39 17.15 -3.45
CA SER A 70 -8.71 17.05 -2.82
C SER A 70 -8.57 16.55 -1.38
N LYS A 71 -8.69 17.48 -0.43
CA LYS A 71 -8.35 17.28 1.00
C LYS A 71 -9.15 16.18 1.72
N ASN A 72 -10.34 15.84 1.23
CA ASN A 72 -11.25 14.91 1.92
C ASN A 72 -11.70 13.81 0.96
N ASN A 73 -11.06 12.65 1.06
CA ASN A 73 -11.47 11.45 0.36
C ASN A 73 -11.59 10.33 1.40
N LEU A 74 -12.83 10.05 1.79
CA LEU A 74 -13.16 9.03 2.78
C LEU A 74 -12.58 7.67 2.40
N PHE A 75 -12.55 7.34 1.10
CA PHE A 75 -11.98 6.09 0.62
C PHE A 75 -10.46 6.03 0.89
N ALA A 76 -9.72 7.12 0.64
CA ALA A 76 -8.29 7.16 0.93
C ALA A 76 -8.02 7.12 2.44
N ASP A 77 -8.86 7.77 3.25
CA ASP A 77 -8.77 7.71 4.71
C ASP A 77 -8.97 6.27 5.22
N ARG A 78 -10.00 5.58 4.73
CA ARG A 78 -10.28 4.18 5.10
C ARG A 78 -9.24 3.20 4.57
N LEU A 79 -8.75 3.41 3.35
CA LEU A 79 -7.71 2.55 2.79
C LEU A 79 -6.40 2.71 3.57
N PHE A 80 -6.07 3.92 4.02
CA PHE A 80 -4.92 4.15 4.90
C PHE A 80 -5.06 3.39 6.22
N GLU A 81 -6.22 3.47 6.88
CA GLU A 81 -6.50 2.74 8.13
C GLU A 81 -6.39 1.22 7.96
N LEU A 82 -6.75 0.68 6.78
CA LEU A 82 -6.55 -0.74 6.49
C LEU A 82 -5.10 -1.12 6.18
N PHE A 83 -4.27 -0.16 5.78
CA PHE A 83 -2.86 -0.37 5.50
C PHE A 83 -1.99 -0.20 6.76
N ASP A 84 -2.38 0.67 7.71
CA ASP A 84 -1.74 0.85 9.01
C ASP A 84 -2.16 -0.26 9.98
N LEU A 85 -1.60 -1.46 9.80
CA LEU A 85 -1.93 -2.65 10.58
C LEU A 85 -1.60 -2.49 12.07
N LYS A 86 -0.56 -1.72 12.39
CA LYS A 86 -0.10 -1.42 13.74
C LYS A 86 -0.87 -0.27 14.39
N ASN A 87 -1.68 0.48 13.63
CA ASN A 87 -2.44 1.66 14.07
C ASN A 87 -1.55 2.72 14.74
N ASN A 88 -0.36 2.96 14.18
CA ASN A 88 0.59 3.94 14.71
C ASN A 88 0.57 5.27 13.94
N GLY A 89 -0.30 5.41 12.93
CA GLY A 89 -0.49 6.61 12.13
C GLY A 89 0.45 6.72 10.93
N VAL A 90 1.26 5.70 10.65
CA VAL A 90 2.20 5.61 9.52
C VAL A 90 2.15 4.22 8.91
N ILE A 91 2.52 4.07 7.65
CA ILE A 91 2.64 2.76 7.02
C ILE A 91 4.12 2.41 6.89
N GLU A 92 4.54 1.34 7.58
CA GLU A 92 5.87 0.75 7.43
C GLU A 92 5.94 -0.15 6.18
N PHE A 93 7.16 -0.43 5.72
CA PHE A 93 7.36 -1.24 4.50
C PHE A 93 6.67 -2.61 4.55
N GLU A 94 6.73 -3.28 5.71
CA GLU A 94 6.10 -4.58 5.88
C GLU A 94 4.57 -4.53 5.80
N GLU A 95 3.96 -3.47 6.33
CA GLU A 95 2.52 -3.24 6.29
C GLU A 95 2.06 -2.91 4.87
N PHE A 96 2.86 -2.13 4.15
CA PHE A 96 2.64 -1.83 2.74
C PHE A 96 2.61 -3.10 1.88
N VAL A 97 3.60 -4.00 2.03
CA VAL A 97 3.68 -5.25 1.25
C VAL A 97 2.53 -6.19 1.60
N ARG A 98 2.27 -6.42 2.90
CA ARG A 98 1.17 -7.29 3.35
C ARG A 98 -0.19 -6.76 2.89
N SER A 99 -0.41 -5.45 2.99
CA SER A 99 -1.66 -4.83 2.55
C SER A 99 -1.83 -4.87 1.03
N LEU A 100 -0.76 -4.69 0.25
CA LEU A 100 -0.84 -4.82 -1.21
C LEU A 100 -1.07 -6.26 -1.69
N SER A 101 -0.68 -7.26 -0.91
CA SER A 101 -0.87 -8.68 -1.28
C SER A 101 -2.34 -9.03 -1.50
N ILE A 102 -3.27 -8.32 -0.84
CA ILE A 102 -4.71 -8.55 -1.04
C ILE A 102 -5.17 -8.31 -2.48
N PHE A 103 -4.48 -7.40 -3.18
CA PHE A 103 -4.77 -7.03 -4.56
C PHE A 103 -4.08 -7.95 -5.58
N HIS A 104 -3.30 -8.94 -5.13
CA HIS A 104 -2.65 -9.89 -6.02
C HIS A 104 -3.71 -10.78 -6.72
N PRO A 105 -3.54 -11.09 -8.03
CA PRO A 105 -4.47 -11.95 -8.75
C PRO A 105 -4.72 -13.29 -8.08
N ASP A 106 -3.65 -13.91 -7.55
CA ASP A 106 -3.70 -15.24 -6.93
C ASP A 106 -4.19 -15.24 -5.47
N THR A 107 -4.46 -14.07 -4.89
CA THR A 107 -5.06 -14.00 -3.55
C THR A 107 -6.50 -14.53 -3.58
N PRO A 108 -6.89 -15.41 -2.64
CA PRO A 108 -8.22 -15.99 -2.59
C PRO A 108 -9.33 -14.92 -2.55
N ASP A 109 -10.42 -15.16 -3.28
CA ASP A 109 -11.57 -14.24 -3.31
C ASP A 109 -12.16 -13.99 -1.92
N GLY A 110 -12.11 -14.99 -1.03
CA GLY A 110 -12.56 -14.84 0.36
C GLY A 110 -11.83 -13.72 1.10
N ASP A 111 -10.52 -13.61 0.92
CA ASP A 111 -9.72 -12.57 1.57
C ASP A 111 -10.00 -11.20 0.96
N LYS A 112 -10.14 -11.14 -0.37
CA LYS A 112 -10.52 -9.92 -1.10
C LYS A 112 -11.90 -9.41 -0.66
N ILE A 113 -12.87 -10.31 -0.52
CA ILE A 113 -14.22 -9.99 -0.04
C ILE A 113 -14.15 -9.51 1.42
N ALA A 114 -13.39 -10.19 2.29
CA ALA A 114 -13.23 -9.78 3.68
C ALA A 114 -12.57 -8.39 3.80
N PHE A 115 -11.58 -8.10 2.97
CA PHE A 115 -10.95 -6.77 2.89
C PHE A 115 -11.94 -5.71 2.42
N ALA A 116 -12.67 -5.97 1.33
CA ALA A 116 -13.71 -5.07 0.85
C ALA A 116 -14.76 -4.80 1.92
N PHE A 117 -15.19 -5.83 2.65
CA PHE A 117 -16.14 -5.67 3.75
C PHE A 117 -15.62 -4.72 4.83
N ARG A 118 -14.37 -4.90 5.29
CA ARG A 118 -13.74 -4.00 6.27
C ARG A 118 -13.59 -2.57 5.76
N LEU A 119 -13.41 -2.40 4.46
CA LEU A 119 -13.33 -1.08 3.83
C LEU A 119 -14.68 -0.35 3.90
N TYR A 120 -15.80 -1.06 3.71
CA TYR A 120 -17.15 -0.50 3.71
C TYR A 120 -17.77 -0.34 5.11
N ASP A 121 -17.49 -1.24 6.05
CA ASP A 121 -17.93 -1.18 7.45
C ASP A 121 -17.11 -0.13 8.21
N LEU A 122 -17.56 1.14 8.15
CA LEU A 122 -16.90 2.31 8.73
C LEU A 122 -16.87 2.23 10.25
N ASN A 123 -17.97 1.75 10.84
CA ASN A 123 -18.18 1.73 12.28
C ASN A 123 -17.73 0.41 12.93
N HIS A 124 -17.17 -0.52 12.16
CA HIS A 124 -16.69 -1.83 12.61
C HIS A 124 -17.76 -2.63 13.36
N THR A 125 -19.00 -2.55 12.88
CA THR A 125 -20.16 -3.23 13.50
C THR A 125 -20.24 -4.71 13.13
N GLY A 126 -19.50 -5.12 12.10
CA GLY A 126 -19.64 -6.43 11.47
C GLY A 126 -20.78 -6.47 10.44
N TYR A 127 -21.39 -5.32 10.12
CA TYR A 127 -22.44 -5.16 9.11
C TYR A 127 -22.15 -3.92 8.27
N ILE A 128 -22.53 -3.93 6.98
CA ILE A 128 -22.53 -2.73 6.15
C ILE A 128 -23.89 -2.07 6.32
N GLU A 129 -23.92 -0.96 7.05
CA GLU A 129 -25.15 -0.24 7.37
C GLU A 129 -25.60 0.66 6.21
N HIS A 130 -26.90 0.96 6.17
CA HIS A 130 -27.49 1.79 5.11
C HIS A 130 -26.83 3.18 5.02
N ASP A 131 -26.44 3.76 6.16
CA ASP A 131 -25.81 5.07 6.20
C ASP A 131 -24.36 5.03 5.69
N GLU A 132 -23.66 3.91 5.88
CA GLU A 132 -22.32 3.69 5.34
C GLU A 132 -22.35 3.57 3.81
N VAL A 133 -23.33 2.82 3.27
CA VAL A 133 -23.57 2.75 1.83
C VAL A 133 -23.84 4.13 1.23
N ASN A 134 -24.69 4.94 1.87
CA ASN A 134 -24.98 6.30 1.40
C ASN A 134 -23.76 7.21 1.45
N THR A 135 -22.95 7.08 2.49
CA THR A 135 -21.71 7.86 2.66
C THR A 135 -20.72 7.52 1.56
N PHE A 136 -20.49 6.22 1.29
CA PHE A 136 -19.64 5.79 0.18
C PHE A 136 -20.21 6.21 -1.18
N ALA A 137 -21.51 6.05 -1.42
CA ALA A 137 -22.16 6.45 -2.66
C ALA A 137 -22.02 7.95 -2.96
N ARG A 138 -21.98 8.80 -1.94
CA ARG A 138 -21.75 10.26 -2.08
C ARG A 138 -20.28 10.62 -2.26
N SER A 139 -19.37 9.86 -1.65
CA SER A 139 -17.92 10.00 -1.88
C SER A 139 -17.47 9.48 -3.24
N LEU A 140 -18.34 8.72 -3.92
CA LEU A 140 -18.07 8.00 -5.15
C LEU A 140 -18.27 8.85 -6.41
N THR A 141 -17.31 9.74 -6.69
CA THR A 141 -17.00 10.09 -8.08
C THR A 141 -16.17 8.96 -8.68
N LEU A 142 -16.85 7.89 -9.13
CA LEU A 142 -16.40 6.87 -10.11
C LEU A 142 -15.13 6.03 -9.86
N PHE A 143 -14.32 6.25 -8.83
CA PHE A 143 -13.04 5.53 -8.69
C PHE A 143 -13.14 4.12 -8.07
N CYS A 144 -14.12 3.85 -7.18
CA CYS A 144 -14.21 2.54 -6.52
C CYS A 144 -14.59 1.41 -7.50
N LEU A 145 -15.34 1.71 -8.56
CA LEU A 145 -15.64 0.74 -9.62
C LEU A 145 -14.42 0.47 -10.51
N ILE A 146 -13.51 1.44 -10.69
CA ILE A 146 -12.31 1.24 -11.51
C ILE A 146 -11.26 0.44 -10.74
N PHE A 147 -11.12 0.65 -9.42
CA PHE A 147 -10.12 -0.08 -8.64
C PHE A 147 -10.54 -1.54 -8.38
N LEU A 148 -11.83 -1.80 -8.12
CA LEU A 148 -12.35 -3.17 -7.98
C LEU A 148 -12.44 -3.91 -9.34
N TRP A 149 -12.74 -3.21 -10.45
CA TRP A 149 -12.93 -3.88 -11.75
C TRP A 149 -11.62 -4.06 -12.56
N LYS A 150 -10.58 -3.26 -12.30
CA LYS A 150 -9.34 -3.30 -13.11
C LYS A 150 -8.25 -4.24 -12.58
N VAL A 151 -8.39 -4.79 -11.38
CA VAL A 151 -7.35 -5.63 -10.76
C VAL A 151 -7.64 -7.14 -10.78
N GLY A 152 -8.86 -7.64 -11.06
CA GLY A 152 -8.98 -9.11 -11.02
C GLY A 152 -10.32 -9.77 -11.28
N ILE A 153 -11.16 -9.27 -12.17
CA ILE A 153 -12.26 -10.07 -12.72
C ILE A 153 -12.13 -10.09 -14.24
N ARG A 154 -11.53 -11.17 -14.76
CA ARG A 154 -11.76 -11.59 -16.15
C ARG A 154 -13.23 -11.99 -16.25
N VAL A 155 -14.03 -11.19 -16.97
CA VAL A 155 -15.26 -11.70 -17.62
C VAL A 155 -14.88 -12.11 -19.03
#